data_AF-A0AAV0XKN5-F1
#
_entry.id   AF-A0AAV0XKN5-F1
#
_cell.length_a   1.000
_cell.length_b   1.000
_cell.length_c   1.000
_cell.angle_alpha   90.00
_cell.angle_beta   90.00
_cell.angle_gamma   90.00
#
_symmetry.space_group_name_H-M   'P 1'
#
loop_
_entity.id
_entity.type
_entity.pdbx_description
1 polymer ?
#
loop_
_entity_poly.entity_id
_entity_poly.type
_entity_poly.pdbx_seq_one_letter_code
_entity_poly.pdbx_strand_id
1 'polypeptide(L)'
;MASKLVFSPSEDEILIQEVQANSILYDLADANYKNIIMKDSIWTEISLKIGKSVDDTKKRWKNIRDSYSRNKRKPGTGSAATKKKWNLAPHLGFLDRVEYERA
;
A
#
# COMPACT_ATOMS: atom_id res chain seq x y z
N MET A 1 -7.36 -17.30 20.58
CA MET A 1 -8.10 -16.14 20.06
C MET A 1 -7.15 -15.38 19.12
N ALA A 2 -7.28 -15.52 17.81
CA ALA A 2 -6.43 -14.78 16.87
C ALA A 2 -7.02 -13.37 16.70
N SER A 3 -6.37 -12.37 17.29
CA SER A 3 -6.73 -10.96 17.18
C SER A 3 -6.84 -10.59 15.70
N LYS A 4 -8.02 -10.18 15.23
CA LYS A 4 -8.13 -9.48 13.94
C LYS A 4 -7.22 -8.26 14.04
N LEU A 5 -6.18 -8.22 13.23
CA LEU A 5 -5.32 -7.05 13.11
C LEU A 5 -6.14 -5.92 12.50
N VAL A 6 -6.64 -5.03 13.35
CA VAL A 6 -7.40 -3.86 12.95
C VAL A 6 -6.39 -2.73 12.79
N PHE A 7 -6.25 -2.25 11.55
CA PHE A 7 -5.65 -0.95 11.25
C PHE A 7 -6.79 0.06 11.17
N SER A 8 -6.63 1.19 11.85
CA SER A 8 -7.49 2.34 11.77
C SER A 8 -7.20 3.16 10.49
N PRO A 9 -8.15 4.00 10.04
CA PRO A 9 -7.94 4.87 8.90
C PRO A 9 -6.68 5.74 9.02
N SER A 10 -6.39 6.25 10.22
CA SER A 10 -5.21 7.08 10.46
C SER A 10 -3.90 6.28 10.36
N GLU A 11 -3.88 5.02 10.81
CA GLU A 11 -2.73 4.14 10.61
C GLU A 11 -2.51 3.82 9.13
N ASP A 12 -3.59 3.66 8.36
CA ASP A 12 -3.51 3.48 6.90
C ASP A 12 -2.95 4.73 6.20
N GLU A 13 -3.38 5.91 6.62
CA GLU A 13 -2.88 7.19 6.10
C GLU A 13 -1.37 7.33 6.34
N ILE A 14 -0.91 7.07 7.57
CA ILE A 14 0.51 7.07 7.92
C ILE A 14 1.26 6.04 7.08
N LEU A 15 0.75 4.81 6.98
CA LEU A 15 1.36 3.76 6.17
C LEU A 15 1.54 4.20 4.71
N ILE A 16 0.52 4.81 4.11
CA ILE A 16 0.60 5.27 2.72
C ILE A 16 1.59 6.42 2.58
N GLN A 17 1.61 7.37 3.53
CA GLN A 17 2.54 8.51 3.52
C GLN A 17 3.99 8.04 3.61
N GLU A 18 4.30 7.12 4.53
CA GLU A 18 5.66 6.61 4.67
C GLU A 18 6.08 5.79 3.46
N VAL A 19 5.17 4.98 2.88
CA VAL A 19 5.46 4.26 1.65
C VAL A 19 5.67 5.24 0.49
N GLN A 20 4.84 6.28 0.37
CA GLN A 20 4.97 7.30 -0.66
C GLN A 20 6.33 8.01 -0.61
N ALA A 21 6.79 8.34 0.61
CA ALA A 21 8.10 8.96 0.84
C ALA A 21 9.26 8.02 0.46
N ASN A 22 9.05 6.71 0.52
CA ASN A 22 10.05 5.69 0.23
C ASN A 22 9.76 4.95 -1.08
N SER A 23 10.09 5.59 -2.21
CA SER A 23 9.98 5.04 -3.58
C SER A 23 10.48 3.60 -3.69
N ILE A 24 11.57 3.28 -2.99
CA ILE A 24 12.19 1.95 -3.02
C ILE A 24 11.22 0.81 -2.69
N LEU A 25 10.13 1.07 -1.95
CA LEU A 25 9.15 0.06 -1.56
C LEU A 25 8.18 -0.34 -2.68
N TYR A 26 7.95 0.54 -3.66
CA TYR A 26 6.92 0.36 -4.68
C TYR A 26 7.38 0.64 -6.11
N ASP A 27 8.45 1.39 -6.29
CA ASP A 27 9.00 1.83 -7.57
C ASP A 27 10.09 0.88 -8.06
N LEU A 28 9.82 0.23 -9.20
CA LEU A 28 10.74 -0.69 -9.86
C LEU A 28 11.90 0.03 -10.56
N ALA A 29 11.73 1.31 -10.90
CA ALA A 29 12.74 2.14 -11.53
C ALA A 29 13.80 2.64 -10.54
N ASP A 30 13.52 2.55 -9.24
CA ASP A 30 14.48 2.93 -8.20
C ASP A 30 15.67 1.95 -8.19
N ALA A 31 16.89 2.49 -8.28
CA ALA A 31 18.11 1.70 -8.25
C ALA A 31 18.22 0.82 -6.98
N ASN A 32 17.62 1.28 -5.87
CA ASN A 32 17.62 0.59 -4.59
C ASN A 32 16.43 -0.36 -4.41
N TYR A 33 15.54 -0.50 -5.39
CA TYR A 33 14.39 -1.42 -5.30
C TYR A 33 14.83 -2.88 -5.04
N LYS A 34 15.99 -3.28 -5.57
CA LYS A 34 16.58 -4.61 -5.36
C LYS A 34 17.33 -4.73 -4.02
N ASN A 35 17.52 -3.63 -3.29
CA ASN A 35 18.20 -3.64 -2.01
C ASN A 35 17.25 -4.08 -0.90
N ILE A 36 17.28 -5.38 -0.61
CA ILE A 36 16.43 -6.01 0.42
C ILE A 36 16.72 -5.43 1.80
N ILE A 37 17.98 -5.11 2.10
CA ILE A 37 18.39 -4.59 3.41
C ILE A 37 17.75 -3.22 3.66
N MET A 38 17.81 -2.32 2.66
CA MET A 38 17.15 -1.01 2.77
C MET A 38 15.64 -1.14 2.91
N LYS A 39 15.02 -2.01 2.09
CA LYS A 39 13.57 -2.26 2.20
C LYS A 39 13.17 -2.73 3.58
N ASP A 40 13.91 -3.68 4.15
CA ASP A 40 13.59 -4.22 5.46
C ASP A 40 13.77 -3.19 6.58
N SER A 41 14.82 -2.36 6.50
CA SER A 41 15.02 -1.24 7.42
C SER A 41 13.85 -0.25 7.38
N ILE A 42 13.39 0.13 6.19
CA ILE A 42 12.26 1.04 6.04
C ILE A 42 10.99 0.40 6.57
N TRP A 43 10.71 -0.86 6.22
CA TRP A 43 9.54 -1.56 6.75
C TRP A 43 9.56 -1.65 8.27
N THR A 44 10.75 -1.85 8.86
CA THR A 44 10.95 -1.83 10.30
C THR A 44 10.59 -0.45 10.89
N GLU A 45 11.12 0.63 10.32
CA GLU A 45 10.82 1.99 10.74
C GLU A 45 9.32 2.33 10.66
N ILE A 46 8.67 2.00 9.54
CA ILE A 46 7.23 2.20 9.35
C ILE A 46 6.44 1.41 10.41
N SER A 47 6.83 0.15 10.64
CA SER A 47 6.14 -0.71 11.60
C SER A 47 6.26 -0.17 13.03
N LEU A 48 7.42 0.38 13.40
CA LEU A 48 7.64 1.05 14.69
C LEU A 48 6.79 2.31 14.82
N LYS A 49 6.69 3.10 13.75
CA LYS A 49 5.88 4.34 13.73
C LYS A 49 4.39 4.08 13.92
N ILE A 50 3.88 3.00 13.36
CA ILE A 50 2.46 2.58 13.47
C ILE A 50 2.24 1.72 14.74
N GLY A 51 3.30 1.25 15.39
CA GLY A 51 3.22 0.38 16.56
C GLY A 51 2.70 -1.03 16.23
N LYS A 52 3.06 -1.56 15.05
CA LYS A 52 2.65 -2.89 14.56
C LYS A 52 3.88 -3.70 14.15
N SER A 53 3.68 -4.99 13.89
CA SER A 53 4.75 -5.82 13.34
C SER A 53 5.02 -5.47 11.87
N VAL A 54 6.25 -5.70 11.43
CA VAL A 54 6.64 -5.58 10.02
C VAL A 54 5.75 -6.44 9.11
N ASP A 55 5.45 -7.69 9.51
CA ASP A 55 4.58 -8.60 8.75
C ASP A 55 3.18 -8.02 8.55
N ASP A 56 2.58 -7.53 9.63
CA ASP A 56 1.24 -6.93 9.62
C ASP A 56 1.19 -5.69 8.73
N THR A 57 2.23 -4.87 8.81
CA THR A 57 2.38 -3.63 8.03
C THR A 57 2.50 -3.95 6.53
N LYS A 58 3.37 -4.91 6.16
CA LYS A 58 3.52 -5.41 4.79
C LYS A 58 2.20 -6.00 4.26
N LYS A 59 1.51 -6.81 5.07
CA LYS A 59 0.22 -7.42 4.73
C LYS A 59 -0.87 -6.37 4.54
N ARG A 60 -0.90 -5.32 5.37
CA ARG A 60 -1.84 -4.22 5.24
C ARG A 60 -1.61 -3.42 3.96
N TRP A 61 -0.36 -3.05 3.69
CA TRP A 61 0.01 -2.36 2.45
C TRP A 61 -0.40 -3.16 1.21
N LYS A 62 -0.16 -4.48 1.21
CA LYS A 62 -0.62 -5.38 0.14
C LYS A 62 -2.13 -5.30 -0.07
N ASN A 63 -2.92 -5.31 1.00
CA ASN A 63 -4.38 -5.21 0.92
C ASN A 63 -4.83 -3.84 0.37
N ILE A 64 -4.17 -2.76 0.80
CA ILE A 64 -4.45 -1.40 0.32
C ILE A 64 -4.17 -1.33 -1.19
N ARG A 65 -2.99 -1.77 -1.62
CA ARG A 65 -2.60 -1.76 -3.03
C ARG A 65 -3.48 -2.66 -3.90
N ASP A 66 -3.88 -3.83 -3.41
CA ASP A 66 -4.78 -4.74 -4.13
C ASP A 66 -6.16 -4.10 -4.31
N SER A 67 -6.71 -3.51 -3.25
CA SER A 67 -7.98 -2.79 -3.30
C SER A 67 -7.92 -1.60 -4.26
N TYR A 68 -6.82 -0.83 -4.27
CA TYR A 68 -6.59 0.25 -5.24
C TYR A 68 -6.55 -0.28 -6.68
N SER A 69 -5.81 -1.37 -6.91
CA SER A 69 -5.68 -1.99 -8.23
C SER A 69 -7.02 -2.52 -8.76
N ARG A 70 -7.84 -3.13 -7.89
CA ARG A 70 -9.20 -3.57 -8.21
C ARG A 70 -10.11 -2.40 -8.57
N ASN A 71 -10.01 -1.29 -7.84
CA ASN A 71 -10.83 -0.11 -8.09
C ASN A 71 -10.37 0.67 -9.34
N LYS A 72 -9.09 0.56 -9.73
CA LYS A 72 -8.51 1.15 -10.94
C LYS A 72 -8.80 0.33 -12.20
N ARG A 73 -8.90 -1.01 -12.12
CA ARG A 73 -9.40 -1.83 -13.22
C ARG A 73 -10.86 -1.47 -13.45
N LYS A 74 -11.14 -0.77 -14.57
CA LYS A 74 -12.51 -0.48 -15.02
C LYS A 74 -13.33 -1.77 -14.89
N PRO A 75 -14.53 -1.73 -14.27
CA PRO A 75 -15.39 -2.89 -14.27
C PRO A 75 -15.69 -3.22 -15.74
N GLY A 76 -15.30 -4.43 -16.16
CA GLY A 76 -16.00 -5.08 -17.25
C GLY A 76 -17.48 -5.02 -16.91
N THR A 77 -18.26 -4.55 -17.88
CA THR A 77 -19.73 -4.48 -17.90
C THR A 77 -20.43 -5.35 -16.84
N GLY A 78 -21.15 -4.72 -15.91
CA GLY A 78 -22.12 -5.40 -15.07
C GLY A 78 -21.75 -5.52 -13.59
N SER A 79 -21.85 -4.41 -12.86
CA SER A 79 -22.42 -4.39 -11.49
C SER A 79 -22.42 -2.96 -10.97
N ALA A 80 -23.61 -2.39 -10.79
CA ALA A 80 -23.84 -1.13 -10.12
C ALA A 80 -23.62 -1.29 -8.60
N ALA A 81 -22.39 -1.56 -8.18
CA ALA A 81 -22.02 -1.44 -6.78
C ALA A 81 -21.64 0.03 -6.54
N THR A 82 -22.46 0.73 -5.76
CA THR A 82 -22.25 2.10 -5.29
C THR A 82 -20.80 2.24 -4.83
N LYS A 83 -19.98 2.97 -5.60
CA LYS A 83 -18.55 3.15 -5.31
C LYS A 83 -18.43 3.85 -3.96
N LYS A 84 -18.24 3.11 -2.87
CA LYS A 84 -17.81 3.69 -1.59
C LYS A 84 -16.54 4.47 -1.92
N LYS A 85 -16.60 5.81 -1.81
CA LYS A 85 -15.42 6.67 -1.93
C LYS A 85 -14.37 6.10 -1.00
N TRP A 86 -13.35 5.50 -1.58
CA TRP A 86 -12.32 4.85 -0.82
C TRP A 86 -11.39 5.95 -0.35
N ASN A 87 -11.46 6.31 0.93
CA ASN A 87 -10.81 7.50 1.48
C ASN A 87 -9.28 7.53 1.26
N LEU A 88 -8.67 6.35 1.06
CA LEU A 88 -7.24 6.18 0.78
C LEU A 88 -6.88 6.34 -0.70
N ALA A 89 -7.85 6.29 -1.62
CA ALA A 89 -7.62 6.42 -3.06
C ALA A 89 -6.84 7.69 -3.48
N PRO A 90 -7.16 8.91 -2.97
CA PRO A 90 -6.38 10.10 -3.32
C PRO A 90 -4.91 10.01 -2.88
N HIS A 91 -4.62 9.33 -1.76
CA HIS A 91 -3.26 9.15 -1.26
C HIS A 91 -2.43 8.15 -2.07
N LEU A 92 -3.08 7.28 -2.86
CA LEU A 92 -2.42 6.24 -3.66
C LEU A 92 -2.14 6.69 -5.10
N GLY A 93 -2.38 7.97 -5.44
CA GLY A 93 -2.14 8.51 -6.78
C GLY A 93 -0.68 8.41 -7.24
N PHE A 94 0.28 8.32 -6.32
CA PHE A 94 1.69 8.12 -6.66
C PHE A 94 1.94 6.75 -7.31
N LEU A 95 1.12 5.73 -7.02
CA LEU A 95 1.20 4.42 -7.67
C LEU A 95 0.73 4.44 -9.12
N ASP A 96 0.05 5.51 -9.56
CA ASP A 96 -0.36 5.67 -10.95
C ASP A 96 0.83 6.01 -11.86
N ARG A 97 1.80 6.77 -11.33
CA ARG A 97 3.02 7.18 -12.03
C ARG A 97 4.02 6.05 -12.20
N VAL A 98 4.00 5.08 -11.29
CA VAL A 98 4.81 3.87 -11.37
C VAL A 98 4.02 2.86 -12.19
N GLU A 99 4.14 2.95 -13.51
CA GLU A 99 3.55 1.96 -14.42
C GLU A 99 4.05 0.56 -14.02
N TYR A 100 3.15 -0.20 -13.39
CA TYR A 100 3.34 -1.63 -13.23
C TYR A 100 3.21 -2.24 -14.62
N GLU A 101 4.33 -2.35 -15.34
CA GLU A 101 4.50 -3.36 -16.38
C GLU A 101 4.38 -4.73 -15.69
N ARG A 102 3.13 -5.17 -15.49
CA ARG A 102 2.80 -6.59 -15.39
C ARG A 102 2.91 -7.13 -16.82
N ALA A 103 4.14 -7.40 -17.25
CA ALA A 103 4.41 -8.38 -18.29
C ALA A 103 4.17 -9.78 -17.72
#